data_AF-A0A9J6PQP9-F1
#
_entry.id   AF-A0A9J6PQP9-F1
#
_cell.length_a   1.000
_cell.length_b   1.000
_cell.length_c   1.000
_cell.angle_alpha   90.00
_cell.angle_beta   90.00
_cell.angle_gamma   90.00
#
_symmetry.space_group_name_H-M   'P 1'
#
loop_
_entity.id
_entity.type
_entity.pdbx_description
1 polymer ?
#
loop_
_entity_poly.entity_id
_entity_poly.type
_entity_poly.pdbx_seq_one_letter_code
_entity_poly.pdbx_strand_id
1 'polypeptide(L)'
;MKKSVYLLLTGVVMTPLVAAAADAGPQENYWWSGEVQNTGFQQALKQFDLTPQQLTSDPQTALARSRDRNDPLYWIKRTLEIYPADNGREFKIPVTEVHANGRARTHAHGRTGHFITPIFVQAGDKIKVSAGNYNDNQIDCSVSTGVKFNDENHIFDVIKLVKNSNVEYQAKQQGTLMLACFDKTRDIQHYETMVPITVGSGGKTHPIFIFGRSSQQEWETQISQTPNPLGQVLLFSGRSRLYAPAAKAKASAHDDIISLMREHLLMTIESDKVNGFDSTQSALNLPTQGLINASYEGCCSAAGGQGLVRIGFSNKLRPTAWGEWHEYGHQYQFGGVTWSGLTEVSVNIYSVAIQHLLTGKVNAKACFQNKSDKDGVVPRDPDAVVNFLKSGEPYQFDQGGSGTEFARMVMFCQLLSSYDNLYPQLGKAWRAAYHYGDNAAQFNTAQKTKDWFVINASRFSGHDLRSFFDKWGLGYSAAAAAEIVNLRLPAPDELISEPEPQPEPQPEPQPEPQPEPQPEPQPEPQPEPQPEPQPEPQPQPGYPAFSDNTVYHAGDIVKSRNGKLYQCKPWPYTGWCTVKTAAQMLHYEPGMGLNWKEAWTLYQ
;
A
#
# COMPACT_ATOMS: atom_id res chain seq x y z
N MET A 1 36.92 -16.09 68.87
CA MET A 1 36.81 -17.48 68.35
C MET A 1 36.10 -17.45 67.00
N LYS A 2 36.35 -18.47 66.14
CA LYS A 2 35.83 -18.68 64.78
C LYS A 2 36.40 -17.74 63.68
N LYS A 3 36.54 -18.32 62.48
CA LYS A 3 37.49 -17.95 61.41
C LYS A 3 36.79 -17.35 60.18
N SER A 4 37.44 -16.36 59.58
CA SER A 4 37.94 -16.23 58.18
C SER A 4 37.21 -16.80 56.95
N VAL A 5 37.59 -16.21 55.80
CA VAL A 5 37.42 -16.58 54.36
C VAL A 5 36.30 -15.78 53.66
N TYR A 6 36.47 -15.06 52.54
CA TYR A 6 37.59 -14.61 51.65
C TYR A 6 37.04 -13.44 50.76
N LEU A 7 37.75 -12.60 49.99
CA LEU A 7 39.17 -12.22 49.76
C LEU A 7 39.15 -10.78 49.12
N LEU A 8 40.29 -10.10 48.89
CA LEU A 8 40.34 -8.82 48.14
C LEU A 8 40.75 -9.00 46.67
N LEU A 9 40.16 -8.19 45.76
CA LEU A 9 40.71 -7.92 44.43
C LEU A 9 41.74 -6.78 44.49
N THR A 10 42.82 -6.90 43.72
CA THR A 10 43.73 -5.80 43.38
C THR A 10 43.95 -5.79 41.87
N GLY A 11 43.96 -4.61 41.26
CA GLY A 11 43.76 -4.43 39.82
C GLY A 11 44.98 -4.67 38.92
N VAL A 12 44.70 -4.72 37.62
CA VAL A 12 45.68 -4.67 36.53
C VAL A 12 45.25 -3.57 35.55
N VAL A 13 46.20 -2.79 35.07
CA VAL A 13 45.99 -1.64 34.17
C VAL A 13 45.60 -2.13 32.77
N MET A 14 44.49 -1.63 32.21
CA MET A 14 44.16 -1.86 30.80
C MET A 14 44.82 -0.83 29.89
N THR A 15 45.75 -1.28 29.05
CA THR A 15 46.08 -0.61 27.78
C THR A 15 44.96 -0.82 26.76
N PRO A 16 44.73 0.14 25.83
CA PRO A 16 43.67 -0.01 24.83
C PRO A 16 43.98 -1.16 23.86
N LEU A 17 43.07 -2.13 23.73
CA LEU A 17 43.15 -3.09 22.63
C LEU A 17 42.82 -2.38 21.33
N VAL A 18 43.77 -2.44 20.38
CA VAL A 18 43.47 -2.27 18.96
C VAL A 18 42.45 -3.35 18.59
N ALA A 19 41.33 -2.94 17.98
CA ALA A 19 40.33 -3.88 17.50
C ALA A 19 40.93 -4.75 16.39
N ALA A 20 41.31 -5.98 16.75
CA ALA A 20 41.61 -7.01 15.77
C ALA A 20 40.35 -7.27 14.94
N ALA A 21 40.51 -7.44 13.63
CA ALA A 21 39.42 -7.80 12.74
C ALA A 21 38.74 -9.07 13.28
N ALA A 22 37.41 -9.03 13.43
CA ALA A 22 36.65 -10.18 13.87
C ALA A 22 36.87 -11.31 12.87
N ASP A 23 37.33 -12.45 13.38
CA ASP A 23 37.67 -13.63 12.59
C ASP A 23 36.42 -14.09 11.84
N ALA A 24 36.52 -14.20 10.51
CA ALA A 24 35.38 -14.57 9.69
C ALA A 24 35.07 -16.06 9.91
N GLY A 25 34.04 -16.33 10.73
CA GLY A 25 33.49 -17.67 10.90
C GLY A 25 33.13 -18.31 9.55
N PRO A 26 33.00 -19.65 9.50
CA PRO A 26 32.75 -20.37 8.25
C PRO A 26 31.53 -19.77 7.53
N GLN A 27 31.70 -19.53 6.23
CA GLN A 27 30.74 -18.82 5.39
C GLN A 27 29.42 -19.61 5.29
N GLU A 28 28.50 -19.38 6.22
CA GLU A 28 27.17 -19.99 6.20
C GLU A 28 26.44 -19.54 4.93
N ASN A 29 25.96 -20.49 4.14
CA ASN A 29 25.31 -20.22 2.86
C ASN A 29 23.86 -19.77 3.07
N TYR A 30 23.68 -18.53 3.55
CA TYR A 30 22.39 -17.87 3.67
C TYR A 30 21.73 -17.65 2.30
N TRP A 31 20.40 -17.50 2.26
CA TRP A 31 19.66 -17.36 1.00
C TRP A 31 20.09 -16.14 0.17
N TRP A 32 20.62 -15.08 0.80
CA TRP A 32 21.13 -13.88 0.13
C TRP A 32 22.59 -14.00 -0.34
N SER A 33 23.31 -15.08 -0.04
CA SER A 33 24.76 -15.18 -0.29
C SER A 33 25.12 -15.08 -1.78
N GLY A 34 24.30 -15.68 -2.65
CA GLY A 34 24.47 -15.57 -4.11
C GLY A 34 24.02 -14.22 -4.69
N GLU A 35 23.35 -13.39 -3.89
CA GLU A 35 22.68 -12.17 -4.34
C GLU A 35 23.46 -10.90 -3.97
N VAL A 36 24.49 -11.00 -3.11
CA VAL A 36 25.22 -9.85 -2.55
C VAL A 36 25.87 -8.93 -3.60
N GLN A 37 26.15 -9.44 -4.81
CA GLN A 37 26.69 -8.67 -5.93
C GLN A 37 25.62 -8.18 -6.93
N ASN A 38 24.36 -8.61 -6.79
CA ASN A 38 23.28 -8.14 -7.66
C ASN A 38 22.91 -6.69 -7.28
N THR A 39 23.05 -5.77 -8.25
CA THR A 39 22.77 -4.34 -8.03
C THR A 39 21.29 -4.07 -7.73
N GLY A 40 20.36 -4.80 -8.37
CA GLY A 40 18.93 -4.73 -8.08
C GLY A 40 18.58 -5.20 -6.66
N PHE A 41 19.29 -6.21 -6.14
CA PHE A 41 19.14 -6.69 -4.77
C PHE A 41 19.61 -5.65 -3.76
N GLN A 42 20.81 -5.08 -3.96
CA GLN A 42 21.33 -3.99 -3.12
C GLN A 42 20.38 -2.77 -3.12
N GLN A 43 19.89 -2.39 -4.30
CA GLN A 43 18.93 -1.29 -4.46
C GLN A 43 17.59 -1.57 -3.76
N ALA A 44 17.06 -2.81 -3.86
CA ALA A 44 15.83 -3.19 -3.18
C ALA A 44 15.98 -3.25 -1.65
N LEU A 45 17.09 -3.77 -1.12
CA LEU A 45 17.36 -3.75 0.32
C LEU A 45 17.43 -2.31 0.87
N LYS A 46 18.06 -1.40 0.13
CA LYS A 46 18.17 0.02 0.52
C LYS A 46 16.80 0.70 0.70
N GLN A 47 15.75 0.24 0.02
CA GLN A 47 14.37 0.75 0.19
C GLN A 47 13.72 0.40 1.55
N PHE A 48 14.41 -0.42 2.35
CA PHE A 48 14.01 -0.87 3.68
C PHE A 48 15.14 -0.67 4.71
N ASP A 49 16.04 0.28 4.45
CA ASP A 49 17.18 0.65 5.30
C ASP A 49 18.15 -0.52 5.60
N LEU A 50 18.29 -1.43 4.63
CA LEU A 50 19.14 -2.61 4.68
C LEU A 50 20.24 -2.62 3.63
N THR A 51 21.27 -3.41 3.90
CA THR A 51 22.39 -3.76 3.02
C THR A 51 22.69 -5.25 3.16
N PRO A 52 23.32 -5.90 2.16
CA PRO A 52 23.75 -7.30 2.30
C PRO A 52 24.70 -7.51 3.48
N GLN A 53 25.52 -6.50 3.81
CA GLN A 53 26.43 -6.52 4.96
C GLN A 53 25.66 -6.58 6.28
N GLN A 54 24.59 -5.78 6.45
CA GLN A 54 23.73 -5.83 7.64
C GLN A 54 23.02 -7.19 7.79
N LEU A 55 22.59 -7.82 6.69
CA LEU A 55 22.03 -9.18 6.74
C LEU A 55 23.05 -10.20 7.23
N THR A 56 24.30 -10.09 6.76
CA THR A 56 25.38 -11.01 7.16
C THR A 56 25.94 -10.72 8.56
N SER A 57 25.86 -9.49 9.06
CA SER A 57 26.29 -9.15 10.43
C SER A 57 25.28 -9.56 11.52
N ASP A 58 23.99 -9.61 11.18
CA ASP A 58 22.94 -10.19 12.04
C ASP A 58 22.07 -11.18 11.23
N PRO A 59 22.60 -12.37 10.96
CA PRO A 59 21.92 -13.36 10.13
C PRO A 59 20.70 -13.96 10.84
N GLN A 60 20.64 -13.95 12.18
CA GLN A 60 19.50 -14.49 12.91
C GLN A 60 18.28 -13.57 12.79
N THR A 61 18.44 -12.26 12.96
CA THR A 61 17.37 -11.29 12.69
C THR A 61 16.97 -11.30 11.22
N ALA A 62 17.94 -11.35 10.29
CA ALA A 62 17.66 -11.45 8.86
C ALA A 62 16.84 -12.71 8.52
N LEU A 63 17.19 -13.87 9.07
CA LEU A 63 16.45 -15.13 8.89
C LEU A 63 15.07 -15.12 9.56
N ALA A 64 14.90 -14.45 10.70
CA ALA A 64 13.62 -14.28 11.36
C ALA A 64 12.67 -13.41 10.52
N ARG A 65 13.13 -12.24 10.06
CA ARG A 65 12.39 -11.36 9.13
C ARG A 65 12.07 -12.04 7.81
N SER A 66 12.98 -12.89 7.30
CA SER A 66 12.75 -13.71 6.10
C SER A 66 11.69 -14.83 6.28
N ARG A 67 11.10 -14.98 7.47
CA ARG A 67 9.99 -15.89 7.79
C ARG A 67 8.72 -15.14 8.22
N ASP A 68 8.79 -13.83 8.42
CA ASP A 68 7.62 -13.00 8.71
C ASP A 68 6.98 -12.55 7.38
N ARG A 69 5.75 -13.03 7.13
CA ARG A 69 5.01 -12.72 5.91
C ARG A 69 4.52 -11.26 5.88
N ASN A 70 4.60 -10.55 7.00
CA ASN A 70 4.34 -9.11 7.10
C ASN A 70 5.62 -8.25 7.00
N ASP A 71 6.80 -8.88 6.77
CA ASP A 71 8.06 -8.20 6.48
C ASP A 71 8.39 -8.25 4.96
N PRO A 72 8.90 -7.16 4.36
CA PRO A 72 9.34 -7.15 2.97
C PRO A 72 10.41 -8.20 2.60
N LEU A 73 11.28 -8.61 3.54
CA LEU A 73 12.32 -9.61 3.28
C LEU A 73 11.77 -10.99 2.90
N TYR A 74 10.65 -11.42 3.47
CA TYR A 74 9.99 -12.67 3.05
C TYR A 74 9.61 -12.61 1.57
N TRP A 75 9.06 -11.48 1.11
CA TRP A 75 8.61 -11.31 -0.27
C TRP A 75 9.75 -11.05 -1.26
N ILE A 76 10.84 -10.38 -0.85
CA ILE A 76 12.08 -10.28 -1.65
C ILE A 76 12.66 -11.68 -1.82
N LYS A 77 12.89 -12.42 -0.73
CA LYS A 77 13.40 -13.80 -0.77
C LYS A 77 12.57 -14.66 -1.72
N ARG A 78 11.24 -14.70 -1.52
CA ARG A 78 10.31 -15.45 -2.39
C ARG A 78 10.44 -15.03 -3.85
N THR A 79 10.60 -13.74 -4.15
CA THR A 79 10.76 -13.24 -5.52
C THR A 79 12.02 -13.79 -6.20
N LEU A 80 13.14 -13.83 -5.47
CA LEU A 80 14.40 -14.37 -5.97
C LEU A 80 14.40 -15.90 -6.09
N GLU A 81 13.61 -16.59 -5.24
CA GLU A 81 13.36 -18.03 -5.37
C GLU A 81 12.51 -18.35 -6.62
N ILE A 82 11.48 -17.54 -6.93
CA ILE A 82 10.64 -17.70 -8.14
C ILE A 82 11.46 -17.47 -9.41
N TYR A 83 12.25 -16.40 -9.42
CA TYR A 83 13.06 -15.94 -10.55
C TYR A 83 14.56 -16.04 -10.19
N PRO A 84 15.16 -17.25 -10.26
CA PRO A 84 16.57 -17.45 -9.97
C PRO A 84 17.49 -16.65 -10.91
N ALA A 85 18.77 -16.56 -10.57
CA ALA A 85 19.80 -16.00 -11.45
C ALA A 85 20.21 -17.02 -12.54
N ASP A 86 19.30 -17.33 -13.44
CA ASP A 86 19.46 -18.31 -14.52
C ASP A 86 19.42 -17.63 -15.92
N ASN A 87 19.14 -18.40 -16.98
CA ASN A 87 18.94 -17.86 -18.34
C ASN A 87 17.51 -17.32 -18.60
N GLY A 88 16.68 -17.17 -17.56
CA GLY A 88 15.29 -16.73 -17.64
C GLY A 88 14.32 -17.82 -18.09
N ARG A 89 14.62 -19.11 -17.83
CA ARG A 89 13.77 -20.24 -18.22
C ARG A 89 13.56 -21.31 -17.14
N GLU A 90 14.28 -21.25 -16.03
CA GLU A 90 14.02 -22.03 -14.81
C GLU A 90 13.29 -21.17 -13.79
N PHE A 91 12.20 -21.69 -13.23
CA PHE A 91 11.37 -20.98 -12.25
C PHE A 91 11.02 -21.89 -11.08
N LYS A 92 10.78 -21.32 -9.90
CA LYS A 92 10.16 -22.05 -8.77
C LYS A 92 8.80 -21.45 -8.48
N ILE A 93 7.77 -21.98 -9.14
CA ILE A 93 6.43 -21.40 -9.11
C ILE A 93 5.74 -21.72 -7.77
N PRO A 94 5.29 -20.72 -6.99
CA PRO A 94 4.61 -20.94 -5.74
C PRO A 94 3.29 -21.68 -5.97
N VAL A 95 2.96 -22.62 -5.09
CA VAL A 95 1.62 -23.17 -5.05
C VAL A 95 0.68 -22.13 -4.45
N THR A 96 -0.30 -21.71 -5.24
CA THR A 96 -1.29 -20.70 -4.88
C THR A 96 -2.66 -21.33 -4.62
N GLU A 97 -3.54 -20.64 -3.92
CA GLU A 97 -4.93 -21.09 -3.75
C GLU A 97 -5.68 -21.01 -5.09
N VAL A 98 -6.56 -21.98 -5.38
CA VAL A 98 -7.54 -21.81 -6.46
C VAL A 98 -8.38 -20.55 -6.20
N HIS A 99 -8.57 -19.72 -7.24
CA HIS A 99 -9.22 -18.41 -7.18
C HIS A 99 -10.52 -18.39 -6.34
N ALA A 100 -11.39 -19.39 -6.52
CA ALA A 100 -12.65 -19.51 -5.78
C ALA A 100 -12.44 -19.80 -4.28
N ASN A 101 -11.47 -20.66 -3.93
CA ASN A 101 -11.11 -20.97 -2.54
C ASN A 101 -10.54 -19.73 -1.85
N GLY A 102 -9.61 -19.03 -2.50
CA GLY A 102 -9.04 -17.78 -1.98
C GLY A 102 -10.09 -16.68 -1.77
N ARG A 103 -11.02 -16.51 -2.73
CA ARG A 103 -12.16 -15.59 -2.58
C ARG A 103 -13.05 -15.97 -1.40
N ALA A 104 -13.37 -17.26 -1.24
CA ALA A 104 -14.19 -17.75 -0.13
C ALA A 104 -13.49 -17.55 1.23
N ARG A 105 -12.21 -17.89 1.33
CA ARG A 105 -11.38 -17.80 2.55
C ARG A 105 -11.23 -16.37 3.04
N THR A 106 -10.87 -15.47 2.14
CA THR A 106 -10.59 -14.06 2.45
C THR A 106 -11.87 -13.23 2.61
N HIS A 107 -12.97 -13.66 1.98
CA HIS A 107 -14.18 -12.86 1.75
C HIS A 107 -13.86 -11.48 1.13
N ALA A 108 -12.83 -11.43 0.28
CA ALA A 108 -12.44 -10.28 -0.55
C ALA A 108 -12.45 -10.68 -2.04
N HIS A 109 -11.93 -9.84 -2.93
CA HIS A 109 -11.75 -10.21 -4.34
C HIS A 109 -10.73 -11.34 -4.51
N GLY A 110 -11.00 -12.24 -5.46
CA GLY A 110 -10.14 -13.39 -5.73
C GLY A 110 -8.97 -13.02 -6.65
N ARG A 111 -7.79 -13.53 -6.35
CA ARG A 111 -6.55 -13.25 -7.11
C ARG A 111 -6.22 -14.38 -8.09
N THR A 112 -5.18 -14.21 -8.91
CA THR A 112 -4.71 -15.21 -9.89
C THR A 112 -3.34 -15.77 -9.50
N GLY A 113 -3.15 -17.07 -9.73
CA GLY A 113 -1.91 -17.79 -9.44
C GLY A 113 -0.91 -17.89 -10.60
N HIS A 114 -1.14 -17.16 -11.69
CA HIS A 114 -0.30 -17.24 -12.89
C HIS A 114 0.82 -16.21 -12.86
N PHE A 115 2.06 -16.65 -12.84
CA PHE A 115 3.26 -15.84 -12.85
C PHE A 115 3.70 -15.57 -14.29
N ILE A 116 4.24 -14.37 -14.54
CA ILE A 116 4.79 -13.99 -15.85
C ILE A 116 6.18 -14.62 -16.04
N THR A 117 6.53 -14.92 -17.28
CA THR A 117 7.91 -15.26 -17.67
C THR A 117 8.42 -14.21 -18.66
N PRO A 118 9.73 -14.09 -18.90
CA PRO A 118 10.26 -13.25 -19.98
C PRO A 118 10.01 -13.86 -21.38
N ILE A 119 9.33 -15.00 -21.51
CA ILE A 119 9.13 -15.67 -22.80
C ILE A 119 7.84 -15.17 -23.44
N PHE A 120 7.94 -14.62 -24.65
CA PHE A 120 6.82 -14.27 -25.50
C PHE A 120 6.66 -15.31 -26.61
N VAL A 121 5.43 -15.73 -26.89
CA VAL A 121 5.09 -16.72 -27.92
C VAL A 121 4.27 -16.10 -29.04
N GLN A 122 4.42 -16.65 -30.23
CA GLN A 122 3.58 -16.41 -31.40
C GLN A 122 2.60 -17.58 -31.61
N ALA A 123 1.49 -17.33 -32.30
CA ALA A 123 0.55 -18.39 -32.64
C ALA A 123 1.23 -19.48 -33.49
N GLY A 124 1.14 -20.73 -33.03
CA GLY A 124 1.83 -21.87 -33.63
C GLY A 124 3.16 -22.25 -32.97
N ASP A 125 3.75 -21.39 -32.13
CA ASP A 125 4.99 -21.71 -31.41
C ASP A 125 4.80 -22.97 -30.56
N LYS A 126 5.82 -23.84 -30.59
CA LYS A 126 5.90 -25.07 -29.78
C LYS A 126 7.04 -24.96 -28.79
N ILE A 127 6.76 -25.20 -27.51
CA ILE A 127 7.73 -25.14 -26.41
C ILE A 127 7.54 -26.38 -25.54
N LYS A 128 8.63 -27.07 -25.20
CA LYS A 128 8.56 -28.13 -24.18
C LYS A 128 8.64 -27.49 -22.79
N VAL A 129 7.69 -27.79 -21.92
CA VAL A 129 7.69 -27.31 -20.53
C VAL A 129 7.66 -28.51 -19.60
N SER A 130 8.57 -28.54 -18.63
CA SER A 130 8.64 -29.62 -17.64
C SER A 130 8.34 -29.09 -16.25
N ALA A 131 7.48 -29.80 -15.52
CA ALA A 131 7.35 -29.63 -14.07
C ALA A 131 8.21 -30.71 -13.40
N GLY A 132 9.10 -30.28 -12.50
CA GLY A 132 9.93 -31.19 -11.70
C GLY A 132 9.12 -31.95 -10.64
N ASN A 133 9.83 -32.60 -9.73
CA ASN A 133 9.20 -33.42 -8.71
C ASN A 133 8.56 -32.54 -7.61
N TYR A 134 7.26 -32.72 -7.36
CA TYR A 134 6.55 -32.16 -6.22
C TYR A 134 5.73 -33.25 -5.51
N ASN A 135 5.63 -33.21 -4.19
CA ASN A 135 5.22 -34.36 -3.37
C ASN A 135 3.71 -34.48 -3.11
N ASP A 136 2.83 -34.02 -4.00
CA ASP A 136 1.40 -34.27 -3.85
C ASP A 136 0.63 -34.32 -5.19
N ASN A 137 -0.37 -35.20 -5.27
CA ASN A 137 -1.40 -35.22 -6.31
C ASN A 137 -2.45 -34.10 -6.12
N GLN A 138 -2.43 -33.38 -5.02
CA GLN A 138 -3.29 -32.23 -4.68
C GLN A 138 -2.80 -30.90 -5.30
N ILE A 139 -1.61 -30.88 -5.91
CA ILE A 139 -1.07 -29.72 -6.64
C ILE A 139 -1.30 -29.88 -8.15
N ASP A 140 -1.97 -28.92 -8.77
CA ASP A 140 -2.18 -28.83 -10.21
C ASP A 140 -1.38 -27.64 -10.79
N CYS A 141 -0.35 -27.93 -11.59
CA CYS A 141 0.41 -26.91 -12.31
C CYS A 141 -0.02 -26.78 -13.77
N SER A 142 0.16 -25.60 -14.36
CA SER A 142 -0.19 -25.30 -15.74
C SER A 142 0.79 -24.34 -16.41
N VAL A 143 0.77 -24.38 -17.74
CA VAL A 143 1.33 -23.36 -18.64
C VAL A 143 0.19 -22.73 -19.44
N SER A 144 0.31 -21.45 -19.78
CA SER A 144 -0.72 -20.65 -20.45
C SER A 144 -0.11 -19.47 -21.22
N THR A 145 -0.91 -18.80 -22.04
CA THR A 145 -0.54 -17.55 -22.72
C THR A 145 -1.36 -16.38 -22.17
N GLY A 146 -0.68 -15.38 -21.62
CA GLY A 146 -1.25 -14.10 -21.19
C GLY A 146 -1.19 -13.05 -22.30
N VAL A 147 -2.30 -12.39 -22.62
CA VAL A 147 -2.38 -11.47 -23.78
C VAL A 147 -2.63 -10.01 -23.38
N LYS A 148 -3.82 -9.69 -22.87
CA LYS A 148 -4.19 -8.30 -22.53
C LYS A 148 -4.38 -8.13 -21.03
N PHE A 149 -3.31 -7.83 -20.29
CA PHE A 149 -3.37 -7.69 -18.83
C PHE A 149 -4.24 -6.52 -18.32
N ASN A 150 -4.78 -5.68 -19.22
CA ASN A 150 -5.80 -4.68 -18.90
C ASN A 150 -7.25 -5.26 -18.83
N ASP A 151 -7.44 -6.49 -19.32
CA ASP A 151 -8.73 -7.19 -19.38
C ASP A 151 -8.82 -8.24 -18.26
N GLU A 152 -10.02 -8.52 -17.75
CA GLU A 152 -10.23 -9.54 -16.72
C GLU A 152 -9.93 -10.94 -17.24
N ASN A 153 -10.34 -11.22 -18.48
CA ASN A 153 -10.10 -12.48 -19.18
C ASN A 153 -8.84 -12.37 -20.05
N HIS A 154 -7.66 -12.46 -19.42
CA HIS A 154 -6.37 -12.28 -20.09
C HIS A 154 -5.52 -13.54 -20.21
N ILE A 155 -5.96 -14.67 -19.66
CA ILE A 155 -5.21 -15.93 -19.58
C ILE A 155 -5.87 -16.99 -20.47
N PHE A 156 -5.12 -17.46 -21.47
CA PHE A 156 -5.60 -18.34 -22.53
C PHE A 156 -4.70 -19.58 -22.68
N ASP A 157 -5.12 -20.52 -23.52
CA ASP A 157 -4.33 -21.71 -23.87
C ASP A 157 -3.82 -22.50 -22.66
N VAL A 158 -4.62 -22.59 -21.58
CA VAL A 158 -4.18 -23.26 -20.35
C VAL A 158 -4.05 -24.76 -20.60
N ILE A 159 -2.83 -25.29 -20.46
CA ILE A 159 -2.52 -26.72 -20.52
C ILE A 159 -1.93 -27.15 -19.18
N LYS A 160 -2.45 -28.26 -18.65
CA LYS A 160 -1.96 -28.86 -17.40
C LYS A 160 -0.58 -29.48 -17.60
N LEU A 161 0.34 -29.18 -16.69
CA LEU A 161 1.65 -29.82 -16.62
C LEU A 161 1.54 -31.14 -15.88
N VAL A 162 2.31 -32.13 -16.31
CA VAL A 162 2.43 -33.43 -15.65
C VAL A 162 3.78 -33.48 -14.93
N LYS A 163 3.74 -33.80 -13.65
CA LYS A 163 4.91 -34.03 -12.79
C LYS A 163 5.94 -34.95 -13.47
N ASN A 164 7.21 -34.60 -13.35
CA ASN A 164 8.37 -35.34 -13.89
C ASN A 164 8.28 -35.64 -15.40
N SER A 165 7.52 -34.84 -16.17
CA SER A 165 7.24 -35.08 -17.58
C SER A 165 7.47 -33.82 -18.43
N ASN A 166 7.88 -34.01 -19.68
CA ASN A 166 7.94 -32.94 -20.68
C ASN A 166 6.59 -32.83 -21.39
N VAL A 167 5.90 -31.70 -21.23
CA VAL A 167 4.65 -31.39 -21.94
C VAL A 167 4.99 -30.49 -23.14
N GLU A 168 4.53 -30.86 -24.34
CA GLU A 168 4.59 -29.95 -25.49
C GLU A 168 3.46 -28.93 -25.40
N TYR A 169 3.82 -27.70 -25.09
CA TYR A 169 2.95 -26.54 -25.17
C TYR A 169 2.89 -26.04 -26.62
N GLN A 170 1.69 -25.77 -27.12
CA GLN A 170 1.50 -25.07 -28.39
C GLN A 170 0.62 -23.84 -28.18
N ALA A 171 1.18 -22.66 -28.45
CA ALA A 171 0.44 -21.40 -28.38
C ALA A 171 -0.56 -21.31 -29.54
N LYS A 172 -1.81 -20.93 -29.27
CA LYS A 172 -2.84 -20.70 -30.30
C LYS A 172 -2.98 -19.21 -30.65
N GLN A 173 -2.51 -18.34 -29.76
CA GLN A 173 -2.48 -16.90 -29.92
C GLN A 173 -1.14 -16.34 -29.43
N GLN A 174 -0.78 -15.13 -29.87
CA GLN A 174 0.44 -14.47 -29.41
C GLN A 174 0.26 -13.88 -28.00
N GLY A 175 1.32 -13.91 -27.18
CA GLY A 175 1.30 -13.36 -25.83
C GLY A 175 2.50 -13.77 -24.99
N THR A 176 2.47 -13.41 -23.70
CA THR A 176 3.50 -13.79 -22.73
C THR A 176 3.21 -15.18 -22.19
N LEU A 177 4.18 -16.09 -22.21
CA LEU A 177 4.08 -17.41 -21.59
C LEU A 177 4.00 -17.24 -20.06
N MET A 178 3.07 -17.95 -19.44
CA MET A 178 2.76 -17.84 -18.02
C MET A 178 2.66 -19.21 -17.37
N LEU A 179 3.12 -19.30 -16.12
CA LEU A 179 3.19 -20.54 -15.34
C LEU A 179 2.38 -20.39 -14.05
N ALA A 180 1.68 -21.44 -13.64
CA ALA A 180 0.93 -21.46 -12.38
C ALA A 180 1.03 -22.81 -11.70
N CYS A 181 0.88 -22.82 -10.38
CA CYS A 181 0.60 -24.01 -9.59
C CYS A 181 -0.49 -23.69 -8.57
N PHE A 182 -1.45 -24.61 -8.44
CA PHE A 182 -2.63 -24.44 -7.60
C PHE A 182 -2.76 -25.57 -6.58
N ASP A 183 -3.01 -25.20 -5.34
CA ASP A 183 -3.46 -26.09 -4.28
C ASP A 183 -4.95 -26.37 -4.47
N LYS A 184 -5.31 -27.64 -4.68
CA LYS A 184 -6.71 -28.07 -4.80
C LYS A 184 -7.40 -28.21 -3.44
N THR A 185 -6.67 -28.17 -2.33
CA THR A 185 -7.26 -28.16 -0.99
C THR A 185 -7.98 -26.83 -0.72
N ARG A 186 -8.97 -26.87 0.17
CA ARG A 186 -9.66 -25.67 0.66
C ARG A 186 -8.74 -24.83 1.54
N ASP A 187 -7.93 -25.51 2.35
CA ASP A 187 -7.15 -24.96 3.45
C ASP A 187 -5.66 -24.76 3.15
N ILE A 188 -5.29 -24.63 1.86
CA ILE A 188 -3.95 -24.19 1.40
C ILE A 188 -2.78 -24.92 2.08
N GLN A 189 -2.90 -26.24 2.21
CA GLN A 189 -1.93 -27.10 2.89
C GLN A 189 -0.50 -27.00 2.31
N HIS A 190 -0.38 -26.58 1.05
CA HIS A 190 0.88 -26.48 0.31
C HIS A 190 1.46 -25.05 0.27
N TYR A 191 1.04 -24.16 1.16
CA TYR A 191 1.35 -22.71 1.12
C TYR A 191 2.82 -22.31 0.86
N GLU A 192 3.79 -23.00 1.47
CA GLU A 192 5.23 -22.74 1.29
C GLU A 192 5.88 -23.63 0.20
N THR A 193 5.08 -24.37 -0.57
CA THR A 193 5.57 -25.24 -1.64
C THR A 193 5.87 -24.42 -2.90
N MET A 194 7.07 -24.62 -3.45
CA MET A 194 7.50 -24.02 -4.71
C MET A 194 7.83 -25.15 -5.68
N VAL A 195 7.17 -25.19 -6.84
CA VAL A 195 7.36 -26.24 -7.85
C VAL A 195 8.39 -25.78 -8.88
N PRO A 196 9.52 -26.50 -9.06
CA PRO A 196 10.47 -26.19 -10.11
C PRO A 196 9.83 -26.47 -11.48
N ILE A 197 9.86 -25.49 -12.38
CA ILE A 197 9.37 -25.59 -13.75
C ILE A 197 10.45 -25.05 -14.69
N THR A 198 10.78 -25.83 -15.73
CA THR A 198 11.74 -25.44 -16.77
C THR A 198 11.04 -25.26 -18.11
N VAL A 199 11.32 -24.15 -18.77
CA VAL A 199 10.82 -23.81 -20.11
C VAL A 199 11.90 -24.10 -21.14
N GLY A 200 11.65 -25.05 -22.04
CA GLY A 200 12.57 -25.43 -23.11
C GLY A 200 12.78 -24.31 -24.14
N SER A 201 13.54 -24.62 -25.19
CA SER A 201 13.76 -23.72 -26.34
C SER A 201 12.45 -23.42 -27.08
N GLY A 202 12.38 -22.21 -27.67
CA GLY A 202 11.19 -21.67 -28.33
C GLY A 202 10.68 -20.39 -27.65
N GLY A 203 9.82 -19.65 -28.37
CA GLY A 203 9.44 -18.29 -28.03
C GLY A 203 10.61 -17.29 -28.09
N LYS A 204 10.31 -16.00 -28.04
CA LYS A 204 11.29 -14.92 -27.98
C LYS A 204 11.38 -14.37 -26.55
N THR A 205 12.59 -14.26 -26.01
CA THR A 205 12.81 -13.62 -24.72
C THR A 205 12.65 -12.10 -24.83
N HIS A 206 11.90 -11.49 -23.91
CA HIS A 206 11.72 -10.05 -23.72
C HIS A 206 12.04 -9.70 -22.26
N PRO A 207 12.70 -8.56 -21.99
CA PRO A 207 13.07 -8.19 -20.63
C PRO A 207 11.83 -7.81 -19.80
N ILE A 208 11.82 -8.23 -18.54
CA ILE A 208 10.79 -7.91 -17.55
C ILE A 208 11.48 -7.37 -16.29
N PHE A 209 10.84 -6.46 -15.56
CA PHE A 209 11.39 -5.92 -14.33
C PHE A 209 11.01 -6.80 -13.13
N ILE A 210 11.98 -7.37 -12.42
CA ILE A 210 11.75 -8.16 -11.21
C ILE A 210 12.36 -7.43 -10.02
N PHE A 211 11.53 -7.01 -9.05
CA PHE A 211 12.01 -6.28 -7.87
C PHE A 211 12.99 -7.12 -7.05
N GLY A 212 14.16 -6.54 -6.73
CA GLY A 212 15.27 -7.24 -6.07
C GLY A 212 16.20 -8.03 -7.01
N ARG A 213 15.89 -8.16 -8.30
CA ARG A 213 16.70 -8.87 -9.31
C ARG A 213 17.16 -7.92 -10.42
N SER A 214 16.27 -7.05 -10.89
CA SER A 214 16.52 -5.99 -11.88
C SER A 214 16.91 -4.68 -11.18
N SER A 215 17.84 -3.93 -11.80
CA SER A 215 18.35 -2.64 -11.33
C SER A 215 17.68 -1.44 -12.02
N GLN A 216 17.85 -0.26 -11.42
CA GLN A 216 17.43 1.02 -12.01
C GLN A 216 18.08 1.27 -13.38
N GLN A 217 19.34 0.84 -13.56
CA GLN A 217 20.06 1.01 -14.82
C GLN A 217 19.45 0.13 -15.93
N GLU A 218 19.16 -1.14 -15.64
CA GLU A 218 18.48 -2.03 -16.60
C GLU A 218 17.07 -1.52 -16.95
N TRP A 219 16.36 -0.92 -15.98
CA TRP A 219 15.10 -0.23 -16.25
C TRP A 219 15.27 0.89 -17.27
N GLU A 220 16.19 1.82 -17.00
CA GLU A 220 16.45 2.99 -17.82
C GLU A 220 16.92 2.63 -19.25
N THR A 221 17.91 1.75 -19.37
CA THR A 221 18.58 1.49 -20.65
C THR A 221 17.97 0.35 -21.47
N GLN A 222 17.20 -0.56 -20.86
CA GLN A 222 16.72 -1.77 -21.52
C GLN A 222 15.22 -2.02 -21.35
N ILE A 223 14.74 -2.21 -20.11
CA ILE A 223 13.39 -2.73 -19.84
C ILE A 223 12.32 -1.71 -20.26
N SER A 224 12.48 -0.43 -19.90
CA SER A 224 11.55 0.64 -20.29
C SER A 224 11.48 0.89 -21.81
N GLN A 225 12.54 0.51 -22.55
CA GLN A 225 12.68 0.72 -23.99
C GLN A 225 12.28 -0.49 -24.85
N THR A 226 12.15 -1.68 -24.24
CA THR A 226 12.01 -2.96 -24.97
C THR A 226 10.70 -3.68 -24.62
N PRO A 227 9.53 -3.15 -25.05
CA PRO A 227 8.26 -3.83 -24.84
C PRO A 227 8.20 -5.18 -25.56
N ASN A 228 7.26 -6.03 -25.14
CA ASN A 228 6.85 -7.21 -25.90
C ASN A 228 6.12 -6.81 -27.20
N PRO A 229 5.86 -7.74 -28.14
CA PRO A 229 5.17 -7.45 -29.40
C PRO A 229 3.72 -6.95 -29.27
N LEU A 230 3.12 -7.02 -28.08
CA LEU A 230 1.81 -6.40 -27.76
C LEU A 230 1.95 -4.96 -27.23
N GLY A 231 3.15 -4.38 -27.24
CA GLY A 231 3.42 -3.03 -26.75
C GLY A 231 3.49 -2.94 -25.23
N GLN A 232 3.77 -4.05 -24.54
CA GLN A 232 3.71 -4.14 -23.08
C GLN A 232 5.09 -4.25 -22.44
N VAL A 233 5.33 -3.49 -21.38
CA VAL A 233 6.42 -3.70 -20.43
C VAL A 233 5.82 -4.32 -19.16
N LEU A 234 6.41 -5.42 -18.70
CA LEU A 234 5.90 -6.19 -17.56
C LEU A 234 6.86 -6.06 -16.37
N LEU A 235 6.28 -5.91 -15.17
CA LEU A 235 7.02 -5.77 -13.91
C LEU A 235 6.42 -6.69 -12.84
N PHE A 236 7.22 -7.03 -11.82
CA PHE A 236 6.79 -7.87 -10.69
C PHE A 236 7.36 -7.38 -9.36
N SER A 237 6.48 -7.08 -8.40
CA SER A 237 6.86 -6.56 -7.06
C SER A 237 6.99 -7.62 -5.98
N GLY A 238 6.84 -8.91 -6.33
CA GLY A 238 6.72 -10.02 -5.38
C GLY A 238 5.27 -10.40 -5.05
N ARG A 239 4.36 -9.41 -5.02
CA ARG A 239 2.91 -9.62 -4.75
C ARG A 239 1.99 -9.08 -5.86
N SER A 240 2.47 -8.16 -6.70
CA SER A 240 1.76 -7.65 -7.87
C SER A 240 2.52 -7.97 -9.15
N ARG A 241 1.79 -8.38 -10.20
CA ARG A 241 2.24 -8.25 -11.60
C ARG A 241 1.75 -6.91 -12.08
N LEU A 242 2.62 -6.13 -12.72
CA LEU A 242 2.27 -4.83 -13.26
C LEU A 242 2.50 -4.82 -14.76
N TYR A 243 1.61 -4.13 -15.46
CA TYR A 243 1.64 -3.95 -16.89
C TYR A 243 1.63 -2.45 -17.21
N ALA A 244 2.65 -2.00 -17.92
CA ALA A 244 2.74 -0.65 -18.47
C ALA A 244 2.71 -0.67 -20.01
N PRO A 245 1.89 0.17 -20.66
CA PRO A 245 2.03 0.45 -22.09
C PRO A 245 3.43 1.03 -22.39
N ALA A 246 4.01 0.62 -23.52
CA ALA A 246 5.35 1.05 -23.95
C ALA A 246 5.59 2.57 -23.88
N ALA A 247 4.58 3.37 -24.24
CA ALA A 247 4.66 4.83 -24.18
C ALA A 247 4.83 5.34 -22.73
N LYS A 248 4.10 4.78 -21.76
CA LYS A 248 4.21 5.15 -20.35
C LYS A 248 5.53 4.67 -19.75
N ALA A 249 5.94 3.44 -20.07
CA ALA A 249 7.24 2.89 -19.65
C ALA A 249 8.40 3.76 -20.13
N LYS A 250 8.44 4.07 -21.44
CA LYS A 250 9.46 4.94 -22.04
C LYS A 250 9.44 6.36 -21.47
N ALA A 251 8.26 6.93 -21.23
CA ALA A 251 8.14 8.25 -20.57
C ALA A 251 8.69 8.26 -19.13
N SER A 252 8.84 7.09 -18.51
CA SER A 252 9.26 6.89 -17.12
C SER A 252 10.64 6.23 -16.99
N ALA A 253 11.43 6.21 -18.06
CA ALA A 253 12.74 5.55 -18.10
C ALA A 253 13.73 6.08 -17.05
N HIS A 254 13.67 7.38 -16.75
CA HIS A 254 14.52 8.06 -15.76
C HIS A 254 13.81 8.28 -14.41
N ASP A 255 12.58 7.78 -14.23
CA ASP A 255 11.86 7.85 -12.95
C ASP A 255 12.35 6.71 -12.03
N ASP A 256 12.30 6.89 -10.70
CA ASP A 256 12.78 5.89 -9.73
C ASP A 256 11.81 4.69 -9.66
N ILE A 257 12.14 3.63 -10.42
CA ILE A 257 11.34 2.41 -10.46
C ILE A 257 11.54 1.57 -9.21
N ILE A 258 12.69 1.68 -8.53
CA ILE A 258 12.99 0.88 -7.33
C ILE A 258 12.05 1.30 -6.20
N SER A 259 11.90 2.61 -5.98
CA SER A 259 10.98 3.17 -4.98
C SER A 259 9.52 2.89 -5.33
N LEU A 260 9.11 2.98 -6.61
CA LEU A 260 7.75 2.60 -7.02
C LEU A 260 7.45 1.11 -6.78
N MET A 261 8.39 0.23 -7.07
CA MET A 261 8.21 -1.21 -6.88
C MET A 261 8.19 -1.60 -5.39
N ARG A 262 8.93 -0.87 -4.54
CA ARG A 262 8.80 -0.92 -3.07
C ARG A 262 7.40 -0.52 -2.63
N GLU A 263 6.85 0.58 -3.12
CA GLU A 263 5.47 0.99 -2.79
C GLU A 263 4.44 -0.08 -3.18
N HIS A 264 4.54 -0.65 -4.38
CA HIS A 264 3.65 -1.74 -4.82
C HIS A 264 3.78 -3.04 -4.00
N LEU A 265 4.91 -3.27 -3.34
CA LEU A 265 5.04 -4.34 -2.36
C LEU A 265 4.38 -3.94 -1.02
N LEU A 266 4.75 -2.78 -0.48
CA LEU A 266 4.26 -2.27 0.80
C LEU A 266 2.74 -2.10 0.85
N MET A 267 2.11 -1.59 -0.22
CA MET A 267 0.64 -1.49 -0.32
C MET A 267 -0.06 -2.82 -0.02
N THR A 268 0.50 -3.91 -0.53
CA THR A 268 -0.08 -5.25 -0.36
C THR A 268 0.17 -5.83 1.02
N ILE A 269 1.38 -5.65 1.57
CA ILE A 269 1.73 -6.07 2.93
C ILE A 269 0.87 -5.32 3.97
N GLU A 270 0.69 -4.01 3.80
CA GLU A 270 -0.09 -3.21 4.75
C GLU A 270 -1.57 -3.55 4.70
N SER A 271 -2.12 -3.75 3.50
CA SER A 271 -3.50 -4.21 3.36
C SER A 271 -3.72 -5.63 3.91
N ASP A 272 -2.70 -6.49 3.84
CA ASP A 272 -2.71 -7.80 4.50
C ASP A 272 -2.74 -7.67 6.04
N LYS A 273 -1.90 -6.80 6.61
CA LYS A 273 -1.90 -6.49 8.06
C LYS A 273 -3.22 -5.91 8.54
N VAL A 274 -3.81 -4.94 7.83
CA VAL A 274 -5.13 -4.36 8.14
C VAL A 274 -6.22 -5.45 8.19
N ASN A 275 -6.14 -6.44 7.30
CA ASN A 275 -7.03 -7.61 7.33
C ASN A 275 -6.64 -8.66 8.38
N GLY A 276 -5.56 -8.47 9.12
CA GLY A 276 -5.05 -9.43 10.11
C GLY A 276 -4.58 -10.74 9.49
N PHE A 277 -4.04 -10.69 8.27
CA PHE A 277 -3.22 -11.78 7.77
C PHE A 277 -1.82 -11.69 8.38
N ASP A 278 -1.20 -12.84 8.70
CA ASP A 278 0.06 -12.89 9.45
C ASP A 278 0.82 -14.22 9.30
N SER A 279 1.88 -14.38 10.09
CA SER A 279 2.66 -15.62 10.19
C SER A 279 2.07 -16.69 11.14
N THR A 280 0.81 -16.59 11.56
CA THR A 280 0.20 -17.64 12.42
C THR A 280 -0.01 -18.96 11.67
N GLN A 281 -0.25 -20.03 12.43
CA GLN A 281 -0.47 -21.38 11.89
C GLN A 281 -1.87 -21.61 11.30
N SER A 282 -2.79 -20.64 11.41
CA SER A 282 -4.16 -20.79 10.88
C SER A 282 -4.21 -20.49 9.39
N ALA A 283 -4.56 -21.47 8.57
CA ALA A 283 -4.78 -21.30 7.13
C ALA A 283 -5.74 -20.15 6.80
N LEU A 284 -6.75 -19.90 7.63
CA LEU A 284 -7.67 -18.76 7.49
C LEU A 284 -6.95 -17.39 7.52
N ASN A 285 -5.82 -17.28 8.19
CA ASN A 285 -5.10 -16.03 8.44
C ASN A 285 -3.75 -15.92 7.69
N LEU A 286 -3.43 -16.87 6.80
CA LEU A 286 -2.29 -16.71 5.90
C LEU A 286 -2.57 -15.64 4.83
N PRO A 287 -1.64 -14.70 4.56
CA PRO A 287 -1.74 -13.77 3.43
C PRO A 287 -1.94 -14.54 2.12
N THR A 288 -2.70 -14.03 1.16
CA THR A 288 -2.87 -14.79 -0.09
C THR A 288 -1.57 -14.83 -0.92
N GLN A 289 -1.26 -16.02 -1.46
CA GLN A 289 -0.16 -16.25 -2.41
C GLN A 289 -0.52 -15.79 -3.84
N GLY A 290 -1.80 -15.57 -4.12
CA GLY A 290 -2.31 -15.08 -5.39
C GLY A 290 -1.95 -13.62 -5.63
N LEU A 291 -1.79 -13.27 -6.91
CA LEU A 291 -1.21 -12.00 -7.36
C LEU A 291 -2.28 -10.97 -7.70
N ILE A 292 -1.99 -9.71 -7.38
CA ILE A 292 -2.70 -8.56 -7.97
C ILE A 292 -2.20 -8.36 -9.40
N ASN A 293 -3.10 -7.97 -10.29
CA ASN A 293 -2.85 -7.67 -11.69
C ASN A 293 -3.06 -6.17 -11.93
N ALA A 294 -2.00 -5.38 -11.81
CA ALA A 294 -2.07 -3.93 -11.91
C ALA A 294 -1.81 -3.45 -13.35
N SER A 295 -2.79 -2.78 -13.95
CA SER A 295 -2.71 -2.21 -15.30
C SER A 295 -2.55 -0.70 -15.24
N TYR A 296 -1.48 -0.18 -15.83
CA TYR A 296 -1.31 1.25 -16.09
C TYR A 296 -1.94 1.71 -17.42
N GLU A 297 -2.54 0.80 -18.20
CA GLU A 297 -3.22 1.14 -19.46
C GLU A 297 -4.54 1.87 -19.19
N GLY A 298 -5.48 1.19 -18.52
CA GLY A 298 -6.77 1.76 -18.15
C GLY A 298 -6.77 2.42 -16.77
N CYS A 299 -7.80 3.23 -16.54
CA CYS A 299 -8.17 3.79 -15.23
C CYS A 299 -9.69 4.02 -15.24
N CYS A 300 -10.41 3.99 -14.13
CA CYS A 300 -10.00 3.65 -12.77
C CYS A 300 -11.02 2.63 -12.25
N SER A 301 -10.55 1.44 -11.87
CA SER A 301 -11.43 0.33 -11.46
C SER A 301 -10.64 -0.85 -10.89
N ALA A 302 -11.16 -1.46 -9.83
CA ALA A 302 -10.83 -2.81 -9.42
C ALA A 302 -11.90 -3.80 -9.89
N ALA A 303 -11.48 -5.02 -10.21
CA ALA A 303 -12.40 -6.11 -10.53
C ALA A 303 -12.11 -7.35 -9.69
N GLY A 304 -13.18 -8.05 -9.31
CA GLY A 304 -13.09 -9.32 -8.57
C GLY A 304 -12.53 -10.48 -9.39
N GLY A 305 -12.48 -10.34 -10.72
CA GLY A 305 -11.87 -11.29 -11.64
C GLY A 305 -10.34 -11.20 -11.61
N GLN A 306 -9.69 -12.30 -11.19
CA GLN A 306 -8.24 -12.50 -11.30
C GLN A 306 -7.34 -11.41 -10.66
N GLY A 307 -7.87 -10.62 -9.71
CA GLY A 307 -7.12 -9.58 -8.99
C GLY A 307 -6.81 -8.32 -9.82
N LEU A 308 -7.58 -8.02 -10.87
CA LEU A 308 -7.35 -6.86 -11.74
C LEU A 308 -7.59 -5.52 -11.02
N VAL A 309 -6.64 -4.60 -11.14
CA VAL A 309 -6.76 -3.19 -10.75
C VAL A 309 -6.24 -2.29 -11.88
N ARG A 310 -6.98 -1.25 -12.23
CA ARG A 310 -6.67 -0.31 -13.31
C ARG A 310 -6.26 1.03 -12.72
N ILE A 311 -4.97 1.32 -12.77
CA ILE A 311 -4.28 2.39 -12.05
C ILE A 311 -3.59 3.39 -12.99
N GLY A 312 -4.05 3.50 -14.24
CA GLY A 312 -3.49 4.37 -15.27
C GLY A 312 -3.70 5.88 -15.08
N PHE A 313 -3.73 6.38 -13.84
CA PHE A 313 -4.02 7.78 -13.46
C PHE A 313 -3.10 8.84 -14.09
N SER A 314 -1.94 8.44 -14.62
CA SER A 314 -0.94 9.32 -15.23
C SER A 314 -0.43 8.75 -16.55
N ASN A 315 0.20 9.60 -17.36
CA ASN A 315 0.96 9.21 -18.56
C ASN A 315 2.36 8.66 -18.24
N LYS A 316 2.73 8.60 -16.95
CA LYS A 316 3.97 8.03 -16.41
C LYS A 316 3.69 7.03 -15.29
N LEU A 317 4.64 6.15 -15.02
CA LEU A 317 4.76 5.39 -13.78
C LEU A 317 5.31 6.31 -12.67
N ARG A 318 4.43 7.13 -12.10
CA ARG A 318 4.74 8.01 -10.96
C ARG A 318 4.67 7.25 -9.63
N PRO A 319 5.27 7.77 -8.53
CA PRO A 319 4.95 7.32 -7.17
C PRO A 319 3.45 7.24 -6.92
N THR A 320 3.03 6.25 -6.13
CA THR A 320 1.63 5.96 -5.85
C THR A 320 0.99 7.05 -5.00
N ALA A 321 -0.31 7.25 -5.20
CA ALA A 321 -1.11 8.20 -4.45
C ALA A 321 -2.49 7.57 -4.13
N TRP A 322 -3.39 8.36 -3.56
CA TRP A 322 -4.72 7.93 -3.12
C TRP A 322 -5.46 7.04 -4.12
N GLY A 323 -5.43 7.39 -5.41
CA GLY A 323 -6.06 6.60 -6.47
C GLY A 323 -5.50 5.18 -6.56
N GLU A 324 -4.17 5.03 -6.65
CA GLU A 324 -3.52 3.72 -6.64
C GLU A 324 -3.85 2.92 -5.37
N TRP A 325 -3.83 3.57 -4.19
CA TRP A 325 -4.08 2.91 -2.90
C TRP A 325 -5.55 2.45 -2.76
N HIS A 326 -6.49 3.24 -3.26
CA HIS A 326 -7.92 2.96 -3.29
C HIS A 326 -8.24 1.77 -4.21
N GLU A 327 -7.75 1.78 -5.45
CA GLU A 327 -7.94 0.66 -6.39
C GLU A 327 -7.34 -0.65 -5.87
N TYR A 328 -6.19 -0.58 -5.19
CA TYR A 328 -5.64 -1.72 -4.45
C TYR A 328 -6.53 -2.16 -3.29
N GLY A 329 -7.08 -1.23 -2.51
CA GLY A 329 -7.93 -1.49 -1.34
C GLY A 329 -9.18 -2.33 -1.65
N HIS A 330 -9.80 -2.16 -2.81
CA HIS A 330 -10.92 -3.00 -3.25
C HIS A 330 -10.55 -4.50 -3.31
N GLN A 331 -9.26 -4.84 -3.52
CA GLN A 331 -8.77 -6.22 -3.50
C GLN A 331 -8.65 -6.82 -2.08
N TYR A 332 -8.98 -6.06 -1.03
CA TYR A 332 -8.88 -6.46 0.37
C TYR A 332 -10.17 -6.28 1.16
N GLN A 333 -11.13 -5.45 0.70
CA GLN A 333 -12.42 -5.23 1.37
C GLN A 333 -13.10 -6.56 1.74
N PHE A 334 -13.37 -6.74 3.04
CA PHE A 334 -14.11 -7.88 3.56
C PHE A 334 -15.51 -7.47 4.05
N GLY A 335 -16.45 -8.41 4.01
CA GLY A 335 -17.86 -8.15 4.31
C GLY A 335 -18.12 -7.55 5.69
N GLY A 336 -17.33 -7.88 6.71
CA GLY A 336 -17.49 -7.41 8.09
C GLY A 336 -17.35 -5.90 8.30
N VAL A 337 -16.81 -5.18 7.31
CA VAL A 337 -16.75 -3.70 7.29
C VAL A 337 -17.40 -3.12 6.02
N THR A 338 -18.04 -3.95 5.19
CA THR A 338 -18.49 -3.60 3.84
C THR A 338 -19.90 -4.13 3.58
N TRP A 339 -20.89 -3.59 4.30
CA TRP A 339 -22.30 -3.81 3.99
C TRP A 339 -22.77 -2.94 2.82
N SER A 340 -24.03 -3.13 2.39
CA SER A 340 -24.60 -2.43 1.23
C SER A 340 -24.41 -0.92 1.31
N GLY A 341 -23.91 -0.33 0.22
CA GLY A 341 -23.61 1.11 0.11
C GLY A 341 -22.24 1.55 0.62
N LEU A 342 -21.39 0.63 1.11
CA LEU A 342 -20.05 0.97 1.64
C LEU A 342 -18.86 0.61 0.74
N THR A 343 -19.07 0.13 -0.49
CA THR A 343 -17.97 -0.24 -1.41
C THR A 343 -16.97 0.90 -1.60
N GLU A 344 -17.45 2.12 -1.83
CA GLU A 344 -16.61 3.32 -1.98
C GLU A 344 -16.18 3.98 -0.66
N VAL A 345 -16.60 3.40 0.48
CA VAL A 345 -16.34 3.93 1.82
C VAL A 345 -15.25 3.13 2.52
N SER A 346 -15.47 1.82 2.71
CA SER A 346 -14.57 0.95 3.49
C SER A 346 -13.26 0.63 2.76
N VAL A 347 -13.23 0.76 1.43
CA VAL A 347 -11.99 0.70 0.62
C VAL A 347 -10.92 1.67 1.13
N ASN A 348 -11.33 2.83 1.63
CA ASN A 348 -10.39 3.86 2.06
C ASN A 348 -9.75 3.57 3.43
N ILE A 349 -10.17 2.53 4.16
CA ILE A 349 -9.42 2.01 5.33
C ILE A 349 -7.99 1.64 4.88
N TYR A 350 -7.89 0.94 3.74
CA TYR A 350 -6.61 0.58 3.14
C TYR A 350 -5.87 1.80 2.61
N SER A 351 -6.55 2.74 1.94
CA SER A 351 -5.94 3.98 1.45
C SER A 351 -5.31 4.82 2.57
N VAL A 352 -5.96 4.91 3.72
CA VAL A 352 -5.45 5.61 4.92
C VAL A 352 -4.27 4.88 5.54
N ALA A 353 -4.36 3.56 5.73
CA ALA A 353 -3.27 2.76 6.28
C ALA A 353 -2.00 2.83 5.41
N ILE A 354 -2.17 2.72 4.08
CA ILE A 354 -1.09 2.85 3.10
C ILE A 354 -0.49 4.26 3.13
N GLN A 355 -1.33 5.31 3.17
CA GLN A 355 -0.84 6.70 3.28
C GLN A 355 0.02 6.88 4.54
N HIS A 356 -0.44 6.36 5.68
CA HIS A 356 0.28 6.44 6.94
C HIS A 356 1.62 5.73 6.87
N LEU A 357 1.66 4.51 6.34
CA LEU A 357 2.90 3.75 6.12
C LEU A 357 3.89 4.48 5.21
N LEU A 358 3.42 5.04 4.09
CA LEU A 358 4.31 5.62 3.07
C LEU A 358 4.77 7.04 3.40
N THR A 359 3.98 7.82 4.15
CA THR A 359 4.24 9.25 4.40
C THR A 359 4.47 9.61 5.86
N GLY A 360 4.20 8.69 6.79
CA GLY A 360 4.15 8.95 8.23
C GLY A 360 2.87 9.67 8.70
N LYS A 361 1.91 9.94 7.80
CA LYS A 361 0.80 10.88 8.04
C LYS A 361 -0.56 10.39 7.50
N VAL A 362 -1.66 10.96 7.99
CA VAL A 362 -3.05 10.60 7.61
C VAL A 362 -3.76 11.81 6.98
N ASN A 363 -4.58 11.60 5.94
CA ASN A 363 -5.39 12.64 5.30
C ASN A 363 -6.34 13.31 6.31
N ALA A 364 -6.03 14.53 6.70
CA ALA A 364 -6.76 15.26 7.71
C ALA A 364 -8.16 15.62 7.25
N LYS A 365 -8.28 16.10 6.01
CA LYS A 365 -9.55 16.57 5.46
C LYS A 365 -10.58 15.43 5.31
N ALA A 366 -10.11 14.19 5.21
CA ALA A 366 -10.96 13.00 5.06
C ALA A 366 -11.15 12.18 6.34
N CYS A 367 -10.32 12.37 7.38
CA CYS A 367 -10.40 11.61 8.63
C CYS A 367 -10.66 12.46 9.89
N PHE A 368 -10.41 13.77 9.84
CA PHE A 368 -10.45 14.68 10.98
C PHE A 368 -10.94 16.07 10.55
N GLN A 369 -12.27 16.22 10.43
CA GLN A 369 -12.86 17.53 10.13
C GLN A 369 -12.35 18.59 11.12
N ASN A 370 -11.93 19.74 10.60
CA ASN A 370 -11.43 20.93 11.31
C ASN A 370 -9.97 20.96 11.81
N LYS A 371 -9.06 20.11 11.30
CA LYS A 371 -7.61 20.45 11.31
C LYS A 371 -7.03 20.33 9.90
N SER A 372 -6.59 21.44 9.33
CA SER A 372 -5.86 21.46 8.07
C SER A 372 -4.67 22.41 8.15
N ASP A 373 -3.49 21.83 8.34
CA ASP A 373 -2.23 22.38 7.88
C ASP A 373 -2.32 22.54 6.34
N LYS A 374 -1.44 23.36 5.74
CA LYS A 374 -1.59 23.82 4.33
C LYS A 374 -1.61 22.70 3.28
N ASP A 375 -1.20 21.48 3.64
CA ASP A 375 -1.20 20.28 2.79
C ASP A 375 -2.36 19.30 3.07
N GLY A 376 -3.25 19.59 4.04
CA GLY A 376 -4.46 18.79 4.31
C GLY A 376 -4.24 17.44 5.00
N VAL A 377 -3.17 17.31 5.79
CA VAL A 377 -2.66 16.05 6.34
C VAL A 377 -2.23 16.25 7.81
N VAL A 378 -2.55 15.30 8.70
CA VAL A 378 -2.25 15.35 10.15
C VAL A 378 -1.61 14.05 10.65
N PRO A 379 -0.93 14.07 11.81
CA PRO A 379 -0.53 12.85 12.51
C PRO A 379 -1.73 11.95 12.86
N ARG A 380 -1.43 10.68 13.17
CA ARG A 380 -2.41 9.75 13.74
C ARG A 380 -2.87 10.28 15.10
N ASP A 381 -4.18 10.40 15.29
CA ASP A 381 -4.79 10.78 16.58
C ASP A 381 -5.23 9.50 17.32
N PRO A 382 -4.53 9.07 18.39
CA PRO A 382 -4.95 7.91 19.19
C PRO A 382 -6.22 8.19 20.00
N ASP A 383 -6.56 9.45 20.23
CA ASP A 383 -7.75 9.87 20.96
C ASP A 383 -8.93 10.17 20.02
N ALA A 384 -8.86 9.83 18.73
CA ALA A 384 -9.80 10.28 17.70
C ALA A 384 -11.28 9.98 18.02
N VAL A 385 -11.58 8.82 18.59
CA VAL A 385 -12.93 8.42 19.04
C VAL A 385 -13.40 9.29 20.20
N VAL A 386 -12.56 9.46 21.22
CA VAL A 386 -12.82 10.29 22.42
C VAL A 386 -12.98 11.77 22.03
N ASN A 387 -12.11 12.26 21.15
CA ASN A 387 -12.16 13.61 20.61
C ASN A 387 -13.46 13.82 19.84
N PHE A 388 -13.90 12.89 18.98
CA PHE A 388 -15.19 12.99 18.29
C PHE A 388 -16.38 12.99 19.26
N LEU A 389 -16.37 12.13 20.28
CA LEU A 389 -17.39 12.11 21.33
C LEU A 389 -17.52 13.48 22.03
N LYS A 390 -16.40 14.18 22.26
CA LYS A 390 -16.35 15.52 22.87
C LYS A 390 -16.62 16.71 21.92
N SER A 391 -16.27 16.63 20.63
CA SER A 391 -15.98 17.82 19.80
C SER A 391 -16.88 18.09 18.58
N GLY A 392 -18.02 17.41 18.43
CA GLY A 392 -18.88 17.60 17.25
C GLY A 392 -20.37 17.32 17.45
N GLU A 393 -21.17 17.76 16.48
CA GLU A 393 -22.58 17.40 16.31
C GLU A 393 -22.72 15.93 15.82
N PRO A 394 -23.86 15.28 16.03
CA PRO A 394 -24.10 13.94 15.52
C PRO A 394 -24.19 13.91 13.99
N TYR A 395 -23.75 12.81 13.39
CA TYR A 395 -23.89 12.54 11.95
C TYR A 395 -25.07 11.60 11.68
N GLN A 396 -25.42 11.40 10.41
CA GLN A 396 -26.49 10.49 9.96
C GLN A 396 -25.93 9.44 9.01
N PHE A 397 -25.09 8.54 9.52
CA PHE A 397 -24.32 7.58 8.71
C PHE A 397 -25.22 6.75 7.80
N ASP A 398 -26.31 6.18 8.33
CA ASP A 398 -27.20 5.33 7.52
C ASP A 398 -28.06 6.10 6.50
N GLN A 399 -28.16 7.43 6.60
CA GLN A 399 -28.82 8.28 5.59
C GLN A 399 -27.87 8.71 4.46
N GLY A 400 -26.59 8.33 4.53
CA GLY A 400 -25.61 8.65 3.51
C GLY A 400 -25.80 7.88 2.20
N GLY A 401 -25.43 8.52 1.10
CA GLY A 401 -25.45 7.97 -0.26
C GLY A 401 -24.29 8.50 -1.10
N SER A 402 -24.49 8.61 -2.42
CA SER A 402 -23.46 9.12 -3.32
C SER A 402 -23.07 10.57 -2.97
N GLY A 403 -21.77 10.86 -2.95
CA GLY A 403 -21.21 12.14 -2.52
C GLY A 403 -20.98 12.27 -1.01
N THR A 404 -21.30 11.25 -0.21
CA THR A 404 -21.06 11.22 1.25
C THR A 404 -19.94 10.27 1.67
N GLU A 405 -19.26 9.65 0.71
CA GLU A 405 -18.33 8.53 0.92
C GLU A 405 -17.19 8.90 1.88
N PHE A 406 -16.52 10.04 1.60
CA PHE A 406 -15.47 10.58 2.46
C PHE A 406 -15.98 10.98 3.86
N ALA A 407 -17.23 11.45 3.99
CA ALA A 407 -17.79 11.81 5.29
C ALA A 407 -18.10 10.56 6.13
N ARG A 408 -18.59 9.48 5.51
CA ARG A 408 -18.81 8.18 6.17
C ARG A 408 -17.49 7.47 6.51
N MET A 409 -16.47 7.64 5.67
CA MET A 409 -15.13 7.10 5.87
C MET A 409 -14.48 7.58 7.18
N VAL A 410 -14.77 8.81 7.63
CA VAL A 410 -14.28 9.40 8.89
C VAL A 410 -14.48 8.45 10.08
N MET A 411 -15.66 7.83 10.22
CA MET A 411 -15.95 6.87 11.30
C MET A 411 -14.92 5.73 11.34
N PHE A 412 -14.57 5.19 10.17
CA PHE A 412 -13.57 4.14 10.07
C PHE A 412 -12.14 4.67 10.28
N CYS A 413 -11.81 5.89 9.84
CA CYS A 413 -10.53 6.51 10.17
C CYS A 413 -10.32 6.67 11.69
N GLN A 414 -11.36 7.11 12.41
CA GLN A 414 -11.29 7.33 13.87
C GLN A 414 -11.03 6.02 14.60
N LEU A 415 -11.71 4.94 14.21
CA LEU A 415 -11.47 3.59 14.72
C LEU A 415 -10.05 3.08 14.40
N LEU A 416 -9.57 3.31 13.17
CA LEU A 416 -8.22 2.89 12.75
C LEU A 416 -7.13 3.67 13.50
N SER A 417 -7.38 4.95 13.75
CA SER A 417 -6.43 5.83 14.43
C SER A 417 -6.38 5.52 15.92
N SER A 418 -7.53 5.26 16.57
CA SER A 418 -7.60 5.03 18.02
C SER A 418 -7.20 3.63 18.47
N TYR A 419 -7.31 2.61 17.60
CA TYR A 419 -7.18 1.21 18.02
C TYR A 419 -6.32 0.37 17.05
N ASP A 420 -5.01 0.29 17.29
CA ASP A 420 -4.00 -0.39 16.44
C ASP A 420 -4.41 -1.78 15.94
N ASN A 421 -4.93 -2.60 16.85
CA ASN A 421 -5.23 -4.01 16.60
C ASN A 421 -6.71 -4.28 16.27
N LEU A 422 -7.54 -3.24 16.09
CA LEU A 422 -8.97 -3.39 15.85
C LEU A 422 -9.26 -4.04 14.49
N TYR A 423 -8.79 -3.45 13.39
CA TYR A 423 -9.00 -4.01 12.05
C TYR A 423 -8.36 -5.39 11.85
N PRO A 424 -7.11 -5.64 12.30
CA PRO A 424 -6.52 -6.97 12.27
C PRO A 424 -7.38 -8.03 12.98
N GLN A 425 -7.95 -7.71 14.15
CA GLN A 425 -8.82 -8.63 14.87
C GLN A 425 -10.19 -8.79 14.19
N LEU A 426 -10.80 -7.71 13.68
CA LEU A 426 -12.04 -7.78 12.90
C LEU A 426 -11.88 -8.68 11.67
N GLY A 427 -10.79 -8.56 10.92
CA GLY A 427 -10.52 -9.41 9.74
C GLY A 427 -10.39 -10.89 10.11
N LYS A 428 -9.65 -11.21 11.18
CA LYS A 428 -9.52 -12.59 11.70
C LYS A 428 -10.86 -13.15 12.17
N ALA A 429 -11.60 -12.38 12.97
CA ALA A 429 -12.91 -12.78 13.50
C ALA A 429 -13.94 -12.95 12.38
N TRP A 430 -13.91 -12.09 11.36
CA TRP A 430 -14.80 -12.21 10.20
C TRP A 430 -14.54 -13.50 9.42
N ARG A 431 -13.27 -13.84 9.13
CA ARG A 431 -12.94 -15.10 8.43
C ARG A 431 -13.32 -16.33 9.24
N ALA A 432 -13.13 -16.29 10.56
CA ALA A 432 -13.58 -17.36 11.45
C ALA A 432 -15.12 -17.50 11.47
N ALA A 433 -15.86 -16.40 11.53
CA ALA A 433 -17.32 -16.41 11.60
C ALA A 433 -17.97 -16.75 10.24
N TYR A 434 -17.48 -16.17 9.14
CA TYR A 434 -17.98 -16.42 7.78
C TYR A 434 -17.60 -17.81 7.24
N HIS A 435 -16.45 -18.34 7.68
CA HIS A 435 -15.91 -19.67 7.41
C HIS A 435 -16.10 -20.14 5.95
N TYR A 436 -15.32 -19.58 5.02
CA TYR A 436 -15.38 -19.91 3.58
C TYR A 436 -16.78 -19.78 2.93
N GLY A 437 -17.73 -19.08 3.55
CA GLY A 437 -19.11 -18.94 3.09
C GLY A 437 -20.09 -19.98 3.64
N ASP A 438 -19.64 -20.96 4.42
CA ASP A 438 -20.51 -21.97 5.03
C ASP A 438 -21.55 -21.32 5.97
N ASN A 439 -21.20 -20.18 6.57
CA ASN A 439 -22.06 -19.39 7.45
C ASN A 439 -22.68 -18.15 6.75
N ALA A 440 -22.66 -18.04 5.42
CA ALA A 440 -23.11 -16.83 4.71
C ALA A 440 -24.56 -16.40 5.05
N ALA A 441 -25.45 -17.34 5.40
CA ALA A 441 -26.81 -17.05 5.86
C ALA A 441 -26.88 -16.22 7.16
N GLN A 442 -25.83 -16.24 7.98
CA GLN A 442 -25.70 -15.42 9.19
C GLN A 442 -25.40 -13.94 8.86
N PHE A 443 -24.99 -13.62 7.63
CA PHE A 443 -24.56 -12.30 7.18
C PHE A 443 -25.33 -11.80 5.94
N ASN A 444 -26.46 -12.43 5.61
CA ASN A 444 -27.19 -12.19 4.37
C ASN A 444 -28.04 -10.89 4.34
N THR A 445 -27.93 -10.02 5.35
CA THR A 445 -28.56 -8.69 5.34
C THR A 445 -27.59 -7.65 5.89
N ALA A 446 -27.69 -6.41 5.42
CA ALA A 446 -26.86 -5.32 5.92
C ALA A 446 -26.99 -5.12 7.43
N GLN A 447 -28.17 -5.36 8.01
CA GLN A 447 -28.38 -5.24 9.45
C GLN A 447 -27.59 -6.29 10.25
N LYS A 448 -27.57 -7.55 9.80
CA LYS A 448 -26.77 -8.61 10.44
C LYS A 448 -25.28 -8.28 10.44
N THR A 449 -24.77 -7.73 9.34
CA THR A 449 -23.37 -7.29 9.23
C THR A 449 -23.08 -6.08 10.11
N LYS A 450 -23.98 -5.08 10.17
CA LYS A 450 -23.86 -3.93 11.08
C LYS A 450 -23.84 -4.37 12.54
N ASP A 451 -24.78 -5.22 12.94
CA ASP A 451 -24.86 -5.79 14.29
C ASP A 451 -23.56 -6.53 14.65
N TRP A 452 -23.08 -7.41 13.76
CA TRP A 452 -21.80 -8.10 13.95
C TRP A 452 -20.62 -7.11 14.07
N PHE A 453 -20.59 -6.06 13.25
CA PHE A 453 -19.54 -5.05 13.26
C PHE A 453 -19.50 -4.29 14.59
N VAL A 454 -20.62 -3.73 15.06
CA VAL A 454 -20.61 -2.91 16.29
C VAL A 454 -20.27 -3.74 17.54
N ILE A 455 -20.72 -5.00 17.60
CA ILE A 455 -20.40 -5.94 18.68
C ILE A 455 -18.89 -6.23 18.70
N ASN A 456 -18.33 -6.63 17.55
CA ASN A 456 -16.93 -7.03 17.49
C ASN A 456 -15.98 -5.83 17.52
N ALA A 457 -16.40 -4.66 17.04
CA ALA A 457 -15.61 -3.44 17.17
C ALA A 457 -15.50 -3.01 18.63
N SER A 458 -16.59 -3.10 19.40
CA SER A 458 -16.56 -2.88 20.85
C SER A 458 -15.64 -3.91 21.52
N ARG A 459 -15.86 -5.20 21.24
CA ARG A 459 -15.06 -6.33 21.78
C ARG A 459 -13.55 -6.19 21.54
N PHE A 460 -13.12 -5.80 20.34
CA PHE A 460 -11.70 -5.76 19.96
C PHE A 460 -11.02 -4.41 20.15
N SER A 461 -11.78 -3.32 20.33
CA SER A 461 -11.25 -2.06 20.87
C SER A 461 -11.09 -2.10 22.39
N GLY A 462 -11.79 -3.02 23.08
CA GLY A 462 -11.83 -3.11 24.54
C GLY A 462 -12.78 -2.10 25.19
N HIS A 463 -13.58 -1.38 24.41
CA HIS A 463 -14.44 -0.29 24.86
C HIS A 463 -15.89 -0.47 24.39
N ASP A 464 -16.85 0.07 25.14
CA ASP A 464 -18.25 0.14 24.73
C ASP A 464 -18.45 1.27 23.70
N LEU A 465 -18.41 0.93 22.41
CA LEU A 465 -18.50 1.91 21.32
C LEU A 465 -19.94 2.32 20.97
N ARG A 466 -20.96 1.97 21.77
CA ARG A 466 -22.36 2.31 21.46
C ARG A 466 -22.57 3.83 21.31
N SER A 467 -22.08 4.62 22.25
CA SER A 467 -22.17 6.10 22.20
C SER A 467 -21.51 6.69 20.94
N PHE A 468 -20.42 6.08 20.48
CA PHE A 468 -19.72 6.47 19.25
C PHE A 468 -20.56 6.16 18.01
N PHE A 469 -21.13 4.95 17.91
CA PHE A 469 -21.99 4.56 16.79
C PHE A 469 -23.33 5.31 16.77
N ASP A 470 -23.92 5.57 17.94
CA ASP A 470 -25.13 6.38 18.11
C ASP A 470 -24.88 7.82 17.62
N LYS A 471 -23.74 8.41 18.01
CA LYS A 471 -23.35 9.76 17.57
C LYS A 471 -23.03 9.82 16.07
N TRP A 472 -22.55 8.74 15.47
CA TRP A 472 -22.42 8.62 14.01
C TRP A 472 -23.76 8.42 13.28
N GLY A 473 -24.84 8.06 13.97
CA GLY A 473 -26.11 7.69 13.34
C GLY A 473 -26.04 6.37 12.57
N LEU A 474 -25.27 5.40 13.09
CA LEU A 474 -25.20 4.03 12.58
C LEU A 474 -26.24 3.16 13.30
N GLY A 475 -27.27 2.69 12.60
CA GLY A 475 -28.34 1.90 13.23
C GLY A 475 -27.95 0.43 13.45
N TYR A 476 -27.87 -0.01 14.70
CA TYR A 476 -27.72 -1.42 15.09
C TYR A 476 -28.94 -1.90 15.91
N SER A 477 -29.15 -3.22 15.99
CA SER A 477 -30.34 -3.76 16.68
C SER A 477 -30.24 -3.69 18.21
N ALA A 478 -31.40 -3.69 18.87
CA ALA A 478 -31.47 -3.79 20.33
C ALA A 478 -30.83 -5.08 20.89
N ALA A 479 -30.78 -6.16 20.10
CA ALA A 479 -30.07 -7.38 20.46
C ALA A 479 -28.54 -7.16 20.45
N ALA A 480 -28.00 -6.48 19.45
CA ALA A 480 -26.60 -6.08 19.41
C ALA A 480 -26.23 -5.12 20.55
N ALA A 481 -27.10 -4.16 20.85
CA ALA A 481 -26.94 -3.27 22.01
C ALA A 481 -26.85 -4.05 23.33
N ALA A 482 -27.73 -5.04 23.52
CA ALA A 482 -27.73 -5.90 24.71
C ALA A 482 -26.50 -6.82 24.78
N GLU A 483 -26.00 -7.34 23.64
CA GLU A 483 -24.75 -8.11 23.62
C GLU A 483 -23.56 -7.25 24.06
N ILE A 484 -23.45 -5.99 23.60
CA ILE A 484 -22.37 -5.08 24.00
C ILE A 484 -22.44 -4.78 25.51
N VAL A 485 -23.63 -4.51 26.07
CA VAL A 485 -23.81 -4.35 27.53
C VAL A 485 -23.30 -5.57 28.30
N ASN A 486 -23.55 -6.78 27.79
CA ASN A 486 -23.10 -8.02 28.42
C ASN A 486 -21.57 -8.23 28.36
N LEU A 487 -20.84 -7.52 27.47
CA LEU A 487 -19.38 -7.52 27.46
C LEU A 487 -18.77 -6.74 28.64
N ARG A 488 -19.53 -5.84 29.27
CA ARG A 488 -19.10 -5.02 30.45
C ARG A 488 -17.80 -4.24 30.21
N LEU A 489 -17.69 -3.65 29.03
CA LEU A 489 -16.54 -2.83 28.64
C LEU A 489 -16.68 -1.40 29.19
N PRO A 490 -15.58 -0.71 29.54
CA PRO A 490 -15.62 0.71 29.88
C PRO A 490 -16.03 1.56 28.68
N ALA A 491 -16.58 2.75 28.92
CA ALA A 491 -16.76 3.73 27.86
C ALA A 491 -15.39 4.26 27.37
N PRO A 492 -15.25 4.71 26.10
CA PRO A 492 -13.99 5.26 25.58
C PRO A 492 -13.42 6.40 26.42
N ASP A 493 -14.27 7.15 27.10
CA ASP A 493 -13.92 8.37 27.84
C ASP A 493 -13.48 8.09 29.30
N GLU A 494 -13.69 6.87 29.81
CA GLU A 494 -13.51 6.53 31.24
C GLU A 494 -12.06 6.22 31.65
N LEU A 495 -11.14 6.06 30.68
CA LEU A 495 -9.72 5.77 30.96
C LEU A 495 -8.80 7.00 31.00
N ILE A 496 -9.33 8.22 30.85
CA ILE A 496 -8.57 9.49 31.03
C ILE A 496 -8.43 9.86 32.51
N SER A 497 -8.47 8.85 33.39
CA SER A 497 -8.06 8.92 34.78
C SER A 497 -7.09 7.77 35.04
N GLU A 498 -5.90 7.85 34.45
CA GLU A 498 -4.76 7.06 34.90
C GLU A 498 -4.50 7.33 36.40
N PRO A 499 -3.98 6.35 37.15
CA PRO A 499 -3.61 6.53 38.54
C PRO A 499 -2.48 7.56 38.66
N GLU A 500 -2.45 8.29 39.79
CA GLU A 500 -1.44 9.33 40.03
C GLU A 500 -0.01 8.81 39.79
N PRO A 501 0.86 9.58 39.08
CA PRO A 501 2.24 9.17 38.89
C PRO A 501 2.95 9.10 40.24
N GLN A 502 3.66 7.99 40.49
CA GLN A 502 4.57 7.93 41.64
C GLN A 502 5.63 9.04 41.48
N PRO A 503 5.99 9.74 42.57
CA PRO A 503 6.94 10.84 42.50
C PRO A 503 8.30 10.34 42.02
N GLU A 504 8.81 10.94 40.94
CA GLU A 504 10.15 10.68 40.44
C GLU A 504 11.22 11.02 41.51
N PRO A 505 12.33 10.26 41.59
CA PRO A 505 13.46 10.66 42.41
C PRO A 505 14.06 11.98 41.91
N GLN A 506 14.35 12.91 42.82
CA GLN A 506 14.92 14.22 42.46
C GLN A 506 16.23 14.07 41.66
N PRO A 507 16.43 14.88 40.60
CA PRO A 507 17.71 14.92 39.89
C PRO A 507 18.85 15.38 40.79
N GLU A 508 20.01 14.72 40.69
CA GLU A 508 21.25 15.26 41.27
C GLU A 508 21.65 16.57 40.55
N PRO A 509 22.25 17.54 41.25
CA PRO A 509 22.59 18.83 40.66
C PRO A 509 23.70 18.68 39.60
N GLN A 510 23.45 19.19 38.40
CA GLN A 510 24.48 19.32 37.36
C GLN A 510 25.57 20.32 37.78
N PRO A 511 26.84 20.09 37.40
CA PRO A 511 27.91 21.05 37.63
C PRO A 511 27.73 22.32 36.77
N GLU A 512 28.15 23.47 37.32
CA GLU A 512 28.04 24.77 36.66
C GLU A 512 28.86 24.82 35.35
N PRO A 513 28.33 25.45 34.27
CA PRO A 513 29.06 25.61 33.03
C PRO A 513 30.22 26.61 33.19
N GLN A 514 31.38 26.27 32.62
CA GLN A 514 32.51 27.21 32.50
C GLN A 514 32.17 28.38 31.54
N PRO A 515 32.71 29.58 31.77
CA PRO A 515 32.45 30.74 30.92
C PRO A 515 33.03 30.58 29.51
N GLU A 516 32.23 30.91 28.50
CA GLU A 516 32.66 30.95 27.09
C GLU A 516 33.63 32.12 26.81
N PRO A 517 34.50 32.04 25.79
CA PRO A 517 35.38 33.14 25.39
C PRO A 517 34.61 34.32 24.80
N GLN A 518 35.06 35.55 25.07
CA GLN A 518 34.51 36.75 24.43
C GLN A 518 34.75 36.74 22.89
N PRO A 519 33.76 37.14 22.08
CA PRO A 519 33.98 37.38 20.65
C PRO A 519 34.90 38.58 20.39
N GLU A 520 35.75 38.46 19.37
CA GLU A 520 36.50 39.60 18.80
C GLU A 520 35.56 40.62 18.13
N PRO A 521 35.92 41.92 18.08
CA PRO A 521 35.03 42.96 17.57
C PRO A 521 34.78 42.86 16.06
N GLN A 522 33.52 42.97 15.65
CA GLN A 522 33.14 43.11 14.25
C GLN A 522 33.57 44.48 13.67
N PRO A 523 33.89 44.57 12.36
CA PRO A 523 34.13 45.84 11.68
C PRO A 523 32.86 46.72 11.62
N GLU A 524 33.05 48.04 11.59
CA GLU A 524 31.96 49.02 11.48
C GLU A 524 31.19 48.88 10.15
N PRO A 525 29.86 49.08 10.15
CA PRO A 525 29.05 49.04 8.93
C PRO A 525 29.31 50.25 8.02
N GLN A 526 29.47 50.00 6.72
CA GLN A 526 29.44 51.07 5.71
C GLN A 526 28.02 51.63 5.52
N PRO A 527 27.86 52.86 4.99
CA PRO A 527 26.56 53.51 4.86
C PRO A 527 25.60 52.76 3.93
N GLU A 528 24.32 52.74 4.31
CA GLU A 528 23.23 52.18 3.51
C GLU A 528 23.05 52.95 2.17
N PRO A 529 22.83 52.24 1.04
CA PRO A 529 22.32 52.86 -0.18
C PRO A 529 20.90 53.41 0.04
N GLN A 530 20.59 54.57 -0.55
CA GLN A 530 19.22 55.09 -0.55
C GLN A 530 18.26 54.09 -1.24
N PRO A 531 16.98 54.03 -0.83
CA PRO A 531 15.98 53.22 -1.51
C PRO A 531 15.83 53.64 -2.97
N GLU A 532 15.89 52.65 -3.88
CA GLU A 532 15.46 52.85 -5.26
C GLU A 532 13.96 53.22 -5.29
N PRO A 533 13.53 54.11 -6.22
CA PRO A 533 12.14 54.52 -6.29
C PRO A 533 11.21 53.34 -6.58
N GLN A 534 10.05 53.31 -5.93
CA GLN A 534 8.98 52.37 -6.28
C GLN A 534 8.66 52.49 -7.78
N PRO A 535 8.51 51.37 -8.51
CA PRO A 535 8.03 51.42 -9.88
C PRO A 535 6.62 52.02 -9.92
N GLU A 536 6.42 52.98 -10.83
CA GLU A 536 5.11 53.55 -11.13
C GLU A 536 4.11 52.47 -11.58
N PRO A 537 2.78 52.71 -11.44
CA PRO A 537 1.78 51.77 -11.93
C PRO A 537 1.94 51.56 -13.44
N GLN A 538 2.36 50.35 -13.85
CA GLN A 538 2.37 50.00 -15.27
C GLN A 538 0.94 50.04 -15.82
N PRO A 539 0.74 50.57 -17.04
CA PRO A 539 -0.58 50.56 -17.67
C PRO A 539 -1.05 49.12 -17.87
N GLN A 540 -2.28 48.82 -17.43
CA GLN A 540 -2.84 47.47 -17.47
C GLN A 540 -2.77 46.86 -18.87
N PRO A 541 -2.15 45.67 -19.05
CA PRO A 541 -2.50 44.80 -20.15
C PRO A 541 -4.01 44.50 -20.04
N GLY A 542 -4.75 44.63 -21.14
CA GLY A 542 -6.18 44.35 -21.14
C GLY A 542 -6.43 42.87 -20.83
N TYR A 543 -6.84 42.58 -19.59
CA TYR A 543 -7.16 41.21 -19.18
C TYR A 543 -8.28 40.64 -20.06
N PRO A 544 -8.13 39.39 -20.55
CA PRO A 544 -9.14 38.78 -21.42
C PRO A 544 -10.48 38.68 -20.71
N ALA A 545 -11.57 38.87 -21.46
CA ALA A 545 -12.90 38.60 -20.95
C ALA A 545 -13.05 37.10 -20.64
N PHE A 546 -13.72 36.77 -19.55
CA PHE A 546 -14.05 35.38 -19.21
C PHE A 546 -14.95 34.77 -20.29
N SER A 547 -14.52 33.63 -20.84
CA SER A 547 -15.26 32.83 -21.80
C SER A 547 -15.47 31.44 -21.24
N ASP A 548 -16.65 30.86 -21.51
CA ASP A 548 -16.84 29.42 -21.36
C ASP A 548 -15.99 28.66 -22.39
N ASN A 549 -15.84 27.35 -22.16
CA ASN A 549 -14.99 26.41 -22.88
C ASN A 549 -13.48 26.73 -22.96
N THR A 550 -13.02 27.80 -22.32
CA THR A 550 -11.60 28.13 -22.18
C THR A 550 -11.00 27.38 -20.99
N VAL A 551 -9.79 26.84 -21.17
CA VAL A 551 -9.00 26.25 -20.08
C VAL A 551 -8.19 27.36 -19.44
N TYR A 552 -8.36 27.54 -18.13
CA TYR A 552 -7.64 28.53 -17.34
C TYR A 552 -6.68 27.84 -16.38
N HIS A 553 -5.48 28.40 -16.25
CA HIS A 553 -4.39 27.93 -15.41
C HIS A 553 -4.28 28.76 -14.12
N ALA A 554 -3.56 28.21 -13.15
CA ALA A 554 -3.31 28.84 -11.87
C ALA A 554 -2.64 30.21 -12.07
N GLY A 555 -3.25 31.27 -11.54
CA GLY A 555 -2.75 32.64 -11.67
C GLY A 555 -3.30 33.43 -12.86
N ASP A 556 -4.02 32.82 -13.81
CA ASP A 556 -4.67 33.53 -14.91
C ASP A 556 -5.68 34.55 -14.39
N ILE A 557 -5.66 35.77 -14.92
CA ILE A 557 -6.58 36.85 -14.53
C ILE A 557 -7.53 37.17 -15.70
N VAL A 558 -8.83 37.13 -15.42
CA VAL A 558 -9.91 37.37 -16.40
C VAL A 558 -10.83 38.48 -15.94
N LYS A 559 -11.43 39.20 -16.90
CA LYS A 559 -12.52 40.14 -16.65
C LYS A 559 -13.87 39.41 -16.70
N SER A 560 -14.56 39.34 -15.57
CA SER A 560 -15.89 38.73 -15.48
C SER A 560 -16.96 39.61 -16.14
N ARG A 561 -18.13 39.02 -16.43
CA ARG A 561 -19.33 39.72 -16.90
C ARG A 561 -19.85 40.75 -15.91
N ASN A 562 -19.52 40.63 -14.61
CA ASN A 562 -19.80 41.68 -13.61
C ASN A 562 -18.80 42.87 -13.65
N GLY A 563 -17.87 42.88 -14.61
CA GLY A 563 -16.94 43.96 -14.88
C GLY A 563 -15.64 43.93 -14.06
N LYS A 564 -15.54 43.10 -13.02
CA LYS A 564 -14.37 42.99 -12.13
C LYS A 564 -13.36 41.95 -12.60
N LEU A 565 -12.14 42.03 -12.06
CA LEU A 565 -11.05 41.12 -12.37
C LEU A 565 -10.97 39.98 -11.36
N TYR A 566 -10.80 38.75 -11.85
CA TYR A 566 -10.71 37.55 -11.02
C TYR A 566 -9.50 36.71 -11.42
N GLN A 567 -8.75 36.25 -10.43
CA GLN A 567 -7.60 35.38 -10.62
C GLN A 567 -7.98 33.92 -10.35
N CYS A 568 -7.63 33.03 -11.28
CA CYS A 568 -7.83 31.59 -11.13
C CYS A 568 -6.92 31.06 -10.01
N LYS A 569 -7.49 30.29 -9.10
CA LYS A 569 -6.76 29.77 -7.93
C LYS A 569 -5.78 28.65 -8.30
N PRO A 570 -4.68 28.49 -7.55
CA PRO A 570 -3.77 27.35 -7.70
C PRO A 570 -4.44 26.01 -7.36
N TRP A 571 -3.73 24.92 -7.66
CA TRP A 571 -4.17 23.56 -7.37
C TRP A 571 -4.55 23.41 -5.89
N PRO A 572 -5.64 22.68 -5.53
CA PRO A 572 -6.48 21.84 -6.39
C PRO A 572 -7.57 22.59 -7.19
N TYR A 573 -7.75 23.88 -6.97
CA TYR A 573 -8.92 24.65 -7.41
C TYR A 573 -8.92 25.03 -8.90
N THR A 574 -7.75 25.00 -9.55
CA THR A 574 -7.56 25.39 -10.96
C THR A 574 -8.49 24.68 -11.93
N GLY A 575 -8.85 23.42 -11.64
CA GLY A 575 -9.81 22.66 -12.47
C GLY A 575 -11.21 23.28 -12.53
N TRP A 576 -11.61 24.07 -11.53
CA TRP A 576 -12.93 24.71 -11.46
C TRP A 576 -12.96 26.09 -12.14
N CYS A 577 -11.80 26.70 -12.42
CA CYS A 577 -11.73 27.88 -13.30
C CYS A 577 -12.17 27.54 -14.74
N THR A 578 -11.90 26.30 -15.17
CA THR A 578 -12.20 25.80 -16.51
C THR A 578 -13.67 25.37 -16.61
N VAL A 579 -14.53 26.27 -17.07
CA VAL A 579 -15.97 26.05 -17.17
C VAL A 579 -16.38 25.62 -18.59
N LYS A 580 -16.95 24.42 -18.73
CA LYS A 580 -17.33 23.82 -20.03
C LYS A 580 -18.82 23.48 -20.17
N THR A 581 -19.60 23.55 -19.08
CA THR A 581 -21.03 23.21 -19.09
C THR A 581 -21.87 24.28 -18.42
N ALA A 582 -23.17 24.34 -18.74
CA ALA A 582 -24.11 25.27 -18.10
C ALA A 582 -24.21 25.06 -16.57
N ALA A 583 -24.07 23.82 -16.09
CA ALA A 583 -23.98 23.54 -14.66
C ALA A 583 -22.70 24.12 -14.04
N GLN A 584 -21.54 23.96 -14.70
CA GLN A 584 -20.29 24.57 -14.24
C GLN A 584 -20.33 26.10 -14.30
N MET A 585 -21.04 26.72 -15.25
CA MET A 585 -21.29 28.17 -15.26
C MET A 585 -22.07 28.62 -14.03
N LEU A 586 -23.17 27.92 -13.70
CA LEU A 586 -23.99 28.22 -12.52
C LEU A 586 -23.18 28.19 -11.21
N HIS A 587 -22.17 27.32 -11.11
CA HIS A 587 -21.35 27.19 -9.91
C HIS A 587 -20.07 28.05 -9.93
N TYR A 588 -19.35 28.14 -11.04
CA TYR A 588 -17.96 28.64 -11.05
C TYR A 588 -17.68 29.82 -12.00
N GLU A 589 -18.70 30.46 -12.58
CA GLU A 589 -18.50 31.74 -13.31
C GLU A 589 -17.89 32.79 -12.36
N PRO A 590 -16.72 33.40 -12.68
CA PRO A 590 -15.98 34.27 -11.76
C PRO A 590 -16.84 35.42 -11.24
N GLY A 591 -16.99 35.52 -9.92
CA GLY A 591 -17.77 36.59 -9.29
C GLY A 591 -19.29 36.48 -9.42
N MET A 592 -19.84 35.42 -10.02
CA MET A 592 -21.29 35.27 -10.27
C MET A 592 -21.85 33.89 -9.92
N GLY A 593 -21.11 32.80 -10.17
CA GLY A 593 -21.56 31.44 -9.87
C GLY A 593 -21.69 31.17 -8.36
N LEU A 594 -22.60 30.27 -7.97
CA LEU A 594 -22.93 29.97 -6.57
C LEU A 594 -21.70 29.64 -5.69
N ASN A 595 -20.69 29.00 -6.30
CA ASN A 595 -19.45 28.56 -5.67
C ASN A 595 -18.23 29.28 -6.28
N TRP A 596 -18.38 30.47 -6.90
CA TRP A 596 -17.30 31.10 -7.66
C TRP A 596 -16.02 31.32 -6.83
N LYS A 597 -16.18 31.54 -5.52
CA LYS A 597 -15.10 31.74 -4.54
C LYS A 597 -14.22 30.50 -4.35
N GLU A 598 -14.67 29.32 -4.79
CA GLU A 598 -13.89 28.09 -4.76
C GLU A 598 -12.86 28.06 -5.90
N ALA A 599 -13.25 28.51 -7.09
CA ALA A 599 -12.40 28.55 -8.28
C ALA A 599 -11.55 29.84 -8.39
N TRP A 600 -12.09 30.99 -7.96
CA TRP A 600 -11.53 32.30 -8.24
C TRP A 600 -11.31 33.15 -6.98
N THR A 601 -10.30 34.02 -7.04
CA THR A 601 -10.08 35.11 -6.08
C THR A 601 -10.42 36.43 -6.76
N LEU A 602 -11.10 37.36 -6.07
CA LEU A 602 -11.27 38.73 -6.58
C LEU A 602 -9.89 39.41 -6.62
N TYR A 603 -9.48 39.86 -7.80
CA TYR A 603 -8.19 40.51 -8.03
C TYR A 603 -8.32 42.04 -7.89
N GLN A 604 -9.32 42.64 -8.55
CA GLN A 604 -9.72 44.07 -8.45
C GLN A 604 -11.23 44.21 -8.71
#